data_AF-A0A5N7CT29-F1
#
_entry.id   AF-A0A5N7CT29-F1
#
_cell.length_a   1.000
_cell.length_b   1.000
_cell.length_c   1.000
_cell.angle_alpha   90.00
_cell.angle_beta   90.00
_cell.angle_gamma   90.00
#
_symmetry.space_group_name_H-M   'P 1'
#
loop_
_entity.id
_entity.type
_entity.pdbx_description
1 polymer ?
#
loop_
_entity_poly.entity_id
_entity_poly.type
_entity_poly.pdbx_seq_one_letter_code
_entity_poly.pdbx_strand_id
1 'polypeptide(L)'
;EEEKVDEDPCLVAKAAKIQQAQSDDDIRRAKRKYSVLKRRISSSRLQKYQSQWVQSRRDWKILTRGRERPDHIEQSAEKQALCKLMPELGRLAAVMSSNEPLSFDEKASVVKDLFTQCLRDFDVVYRPGEEPVEKRCPVASCPWKSPYGAGASILYCWECYTFHDGKSAEFEEHCAGHLPLMTSQHYEVMVYRHTTIRAGYCIECMWDDRLPAACRMRAFDRSPELREHLEEHVDRKSCPSECADPSCNHIATEEQDYRRHLRDVHHYHKTICVRSKKACKKRLSSMQDKESTSDRDHCMQRKRPRKQGKKPSVPSSTSTKELKITFWEPHAMRPKAITSVPAQEKDKD
;
A
#
# COMPACT_ATOMS: atom_id res chain seq x y z
N GLU A 1 -12.91 -5.99 18.39
CA GLU A 1 -12.72 -6.09 19.85
C GLU A 1 -11.88 -7.33 20.14
N GLU A 2 -10.60 -7.16 20.49
CA GLU A 2 -9.81 -8.24 21.05
C GLU A 2 -10.21 -8.42 22.51
N GLU A 3 -11.02 -9.44 22.78
CA GLU A 3 -11.39 -9.83 24.14
C GLU A 3 -10.10 -10.26 24.88
N LYS A 4 -9.64 -9.44 25.82
CA LYS A 4 -8.37 -9.65 26.53
C LYS A 4 -8.38 -11.01 27.20
N VAL A 5 -7.50 -11.90 26.73
CA VAL A 5 -7.41 -13.28 27.25
C VAL A 5 -7.06 -13.27 28.75
N ASP A 6 -6.33 -12.27 29.20
CA ASP A 6 -5.87 -12.17 30.59
C ASP A 6 -6.96 -11.78 31.60
N GLU A 7 -8.13 -11.34 31.12
CA GLU A 7 -9.31 -11.04 31.95
C GLU A 7 -10.20 -12.28 32.17
N ASP A 8 -9.82 -13.43 31.64
CA ASP A 8 -10.57 -14.67 31.86
C ASP A 8 -10.63 -15.02 33.37
N PRO A 9 -11.83 -15.22 33.96
CA PRO A 9 -11.98 -15.47 35.39
C PRO A 9 -11.13 -16.63 35.90
N CYS A 10 -10.89 -17.65 35.07
CA CYS A 10 -10.06 -18.80 35.44
C CYS A 10 -8.56 -18.46 35.47
N LEU A 11 -8.10 -17.52 34.64
CA LEU A 11 -6.71 -17.02 34.65
C LEU A 11 -6.47 -16.06 35.81
N VAL A 12 -7.42 -15.17 36.10
CA VAL A 12 -7.36 -14.25 37.26
C VAL A 12 -7.28 -15.03 38.57
N ALA A 13 -8.12 -16.05 38.75
CA ALA A 13 -8.08 -16.91 39.94
C ALA A 13 -6.76 -17.69 40.08
N LYS A 14 -6.10 -18.03 38.97
CA LYS A 14 -4.79 -18.70 39.00
C LYS A 14 -3.63 -17.73 39.23
N ALA A 15 -3.74 -16.49 38.75
CA ALA A 15 -2.78 -15.43 39.04
C ALA A 15 -2.78 -15.09 40.54
N ALA A 16 -3.95 -14.99 41.18
CA ALA A 16 -4.06 -14.80 42.63
C ALA A 16 -3.39 -15.93 43.43
N LYS A 17 -3.52 -17.19 42.97
CA LYS A 17 -2.84 -18.35 43.59
C LYS A 17 -1.32 -18.33 43.44
N ILE A 18 -0.78 -17.65 42.41
CA ILE A 18 0.66 -17.45 42.28
C ILE A 18 1.15 -16.40 43.28
N GLN A 19 0.35 -15.36 43.53
CA GLN A 19 0.67 -14.30 44.50
C GLN A 19 0.60 -14.78 45.96
N GLN A 20 -0.28 -15.74 46.26
CA GLN A 20 -0.45 -16.29 47.62
C GLN A 20 0.49 -17.48 47.94
N ALA A 21 1.31 -17.93 47.00
CA ALA A 21 2.20 -19.07 47.21
C ALA A 21 3.41 -18.68 48.06
N GLN A 22 3.70 -19.47 49.10
CA GLN A 22 4.75 -19.18 50.09
C GLN A 22 6.10 -19.85 49.79
N SER A 23 6.13 -20.82 48.87
CA SER A 23 7.32 -21.58 48.48
C SER A 23 7.65 -21.37 47.00
N ASP A 24 8.94 -21.28 46.68
CA ASP A 24 9.45 -21.19 45.32
C ASP A 24 9.00 -22.37 44.45
N ASP A 25 8.88 -23.57 45.03
CA ASP A 25 8.39 -24.75 44.30
C ASP A 25 6.90 -24.65 43.96
N ASP A 26 6.11 -24.07 44.86
CA ASP A 26 4.68 -23.84 44.65
C ASP A 26 4.45 -22.73 43.63
N ILE A 27 5.26 -21.67 43.67
CA ILE A 27 5.26 -20.60 42.65
C ILE A 27 5.58 -21.19 41.27
N ARG A 28 6.64 -22.00 41.16
CA ARG A 28 7.02 -22.67 39.89
C ARG A 28 5.90 -23.57 39.37
N ARG A 29 5.29 -24.37 40.25
CA ARG A 29 4.19 -25.28 39.89
C ARG A 29 2.93 -24.51 39.46
N ALA A 30 2.59 -23.44 40.16
CA ALA A 30 1.44 -22.59 39.86
C ALA A 30 1.61 -21.85 38.53
N LYS A 31 2.80 -21.30 38.25
CA LYS A 31 3.14 -20.67 36.95
C LYS A 31 3.01 -21.64 35.79
N ARG A 32 3.51 -22.87 35.90
CA ARG A 32 3.33 -23.91 34.87
C ARG A 32 1.86 -24.19 34.58
N LYS A 33 1.04 -24.34 35.63
CA LYS A 33 -0.41 -24.56 35.50
C LYS A 33 -1.11 -23.36 34.84
N TYR A 34 -0.72 -22.13 35.18
CA TYR A 34 -1.22 -20.92 34.54
C TYR A 34 -0.88 -20.88 33.04
N SER A 35 0.37 -21.16 32.65
CA SER A 35 0.77 -21.17 31.23
C SER A 35 0.06 -22.24 30.40
N VAL A 36 -0.25 -23.41 30.98
CA VAL A 36 -1.04 -24.45 30.32
C VAL A 36 -2.49 -23.98 30.14
N LEU A 37 -3.08 -23.40 31.18
CA LEU A 37 -4.45 -22.89 31.14
C LEU A 37 -4.60 -21.74 30.14
N LYS A 38 -3.67 -20.79 30.12
CA LYS A 38 -3.65 -19.66 29.17
C LYS A 38 -3.63 -20.16 27.73
N ARG A 39 -2.73 -21.10 27.40
CA ARG A 39 -2.68 -21.72 26.07
C ARG A 39 -4.00 -22.40 25.69
N ARG A 40 -4.64 -23.11 26.62
CA ARG A 40 -5.93 -23.78 26.36
C ARG A 40 -7.04 -22.78 26.06
N ILE A 41 -7.14 -21.71 26.85
CA ILE A 41 -8.14 -20.67 26.67
C ILE A 41 -7.90 -19.92 25.35
N SER A 42 -6.65 -19.51 25.07
CA SER A 42 -6.29 -18.89 23.80
C SER A 42 -6.63 -19.78 22.60
N SER A 43 -6.32 -21.07 22.68
CA SER A 43 -6.63 -22.02 21.61
C SER A 43 -8.14 -22.18 21.39
N SER A 44 -8.92 -22.25 22.47
CA SER A 44 -10.39 -22.35 22.40
C SER A 44 -11.02 -21.08 21.82
N ARG A 45 -10.59 -19.90 22.28
CA ARG A 45 -11.06 -18.62 21.75
C ARG A 45 -10.69 -18.44 20.27
N LEU A 46 -9.47 -18.81 19.89
CA LEU A 46 -9.04 -18.79 18.49
C LEU A 46 -9.90 -19.71 17.62
N GLN A 47 -10.19 -20.94 18.08
CA GLN A 47 -11.04 -21.88 17.36
C GLN A 47 -12.48 -21.36 17.21
N LYS A 48 -13.03 -20.74 18.26
CA LYS A 48 -14.35 -20.10 18.22
C LYS A 48 -14.38 -18.95 17.21
N TYR A 49 -13.37 -18.09 17.25
CA TYR A 49 -13.21 -17.00 16.29
C TYR A 49 -13.11 -17.52 14.86
N GLN A 50 -12.26 -18.52 14.60
CA GLN A 50 -12.13 -19.12 13.27
C GLN A 50 -13.44 -19.72 12.78
N SER A 51 -14.16 -20.43 13.64
CA SER A 51 -15.46 -21.04 13.31
C SER A 51 -16.50 -19.97 12.98
N GLN A 52 -16.60 -18.93 13.81
CA GLN A 52 -17.48 -17.78 13.58
C GLN A 52 -17.09 -17.04 12.29
N TRP A 53 -15.81 -16.82 12.03
CA TRP A 53 -15.33 -16.16 10.83
C TRP A 53 -15.69 -16.94 9.56
N VAL A 54 -15.52 -18.27 9.57
CA VAL A 54 -15.91 -19.15 8.45
C VAL A 54 -17.42 -19.09 8.24
N GLN A 55 -18.20 -19.19 9.33
CA GLN A 55 -19.65 -19.16 9.29
C GLN A 55 -20.15 -17.81 8.76
N SER A 56 -19.70 -16.69 9.33
CA SER A 56 -20.05 -15.35 8.87
C SER A 56 -19.66 -15.10 7.40
N ARG A 57 -18.53 -15.62 6.91
CA ARG A 57 -18.19 -15.53 5.48
C ARG A 57 -19.11 -16.36 4.59
N ARG A 58 -19.47 -17.56 5.02
CA ARG A 58 -20.42 -18.42 4.30
C ARG A 58 -21.79 -17.76 4.24
N ASP A 59 -22.30 -17.33 5.39
CA ASP A 59 -23.61 -16.69 5.53
C ASP A 59 -23.66 -15.39 4.71
N TRP A 60 -22.60 -14.59 4.75
CA TRP A 60 -22.47 -13.42 3.88
C TRP A 60 -22.58 -13.79 2.39
N LYS A 61 -21.79 -14.75 1.91
CA LYS A 61 -21.86 -15.18 0.50
C LYS A 61 -23.25 -15.68 0.10
N ILE A 62 -23.97 -16.34 1.01
CA ILE A 62 -25.34 -16.79 0.79
C ILE A 62 -26.28 -15.58 0.70
N LEU A 63 -26.23 -14.68 1.69
CA LEU A 63 -27.07 -13.48 1.76
C LEU A 63 -26.84 -12.54 0.57
N THR A 64 -25.59 -12.41 0.11
CA THR A 64 -25.22 -11.52 -1.01
C THR A 64 -25.23 -12.21 -2.37
N ARG A 65 -25.70 -13.46 -2.45
CA ARG A 65 -25.73 -14.27 -3.69
C ARG A 65 -24.38 -14.30 -4.41
N GLY A 66 -23.30 -14.43 -3.64
CA GLY A 66 -21.95 -14.50 -4.17
C GLY A 66 -21.31 -13.18 -4.54
N ARG A 67 -21.94 -12.02 -4.26
CA ARG A 67 -21.22 -10.74 -4.35
C ARG A 67 -20.06 -10.76 -3.35
N GLU A 68 -18.86 -10.44 -3.82
CA GLU A 68 -17.67 -10.42 -3.00
C GLU A 68 -17.90 -9.57 -1.75
N ARG A 69 -17.53 -10.13 -0.59
CA ARG A 69 -17.42 -9.31 0.61
C ARG A 69 -16.36 -8.29 0.29
N PRO A 70 -16.68 -7.02 0.38
CA PRO A 70 -15.73 -6.06 -0.07
C PRO A 70 -14.65 -5.94 1.01
N ASP A 71 -13.46 -6.37 0.67
CA ASP A 71 -12.25 -5.91 1.35
C ASP A 71 -12.09 -4.44 0.90
N HIS A 72 -12.93 -3.56 1.46
CA HIS A 72 -13.55 -2.44 0.72
C HIS A 72 -12.67 -1.19 0.58
N ILE A 73 -11.65 -1.02 1.42
CA ILE A 73 -10.95 0.27 1.57
C ILE A 73 -9.69 0.32 0.71
N GLU A 74 -8.81 -0.68 0.79
CA GLU A 74 -7.56 -0.69 0.04
C GLU A 74 -7.80 -0.89 -1.47
N GLN A 75 -8.73 -1.79 -1.83
CA GLN A 75 -9.13 -1.99 -3.22
C GLN A 75 -9.89 -0.78 -3.81
N SER A 76 -10.58 0.02 -3.00
CA SER A 76 -11.23 1.24 -3.51
C SER A 76 -10.22 2.36 -3.71
N ALA A 77 -9.25 2.52 -2.80
CA ALA A 77 -8.19 3.52 -2.91
C ALA A 77 -7.26 3.25 -4.09
N GLU A 78 -6.85 1.99 -4.30
CA GLU A 78 -6.04 1.60 -5.46
C GLU A 78 -6.81 1.85 -6.77
N LYS A 79 -8.09 1.43 -6.84
CA LYS A 79 -8.95 1.71 -8.01
C LYS A 79 -9.07 3.21 -8.26
N GLN A 80 -9.28 4.02 -7.22
CA GLN A 80 -9.37 5.47 -7.36
C GLN A 80 -8.07 6.07 -7.89
N ALA A 81 -6.91 5.64 -7.37
CA ALA A 81 -5.60 6.07 -7.87
C ALA A 81 -5.40 5.66 -9.34
N LEU A 82 -5.76 4.43 -9.71
CA LEU A 82 -5.69 3.95 -11.09
C LEU A 82 -6.63 4.72 -12.02
N CYS A 83 -7.83 5.08 -11.57
CA CYS A 83 -8.76 5.89 -12.37
C CYS A 83 -8.26 7.34 -12.55
N LYS A 84 -7.55 7.91 -11.57
CA LYS A 84 -6.89 9.21 -11.73
C LYS A 84 -5.72 9.12 -12.73
N LEU A 85 -4.94 8.06 -12.65
CA LEU A 85 -3.79 7.80 -13.51
C LEU A 85 -4.21 7.46 -14.95
N MET A 86 -5.30 6.72 -15.11
CA MET A 86 -5.85 6.24 -16.37
C MET A 86 -7.32 6.63 -16.45
N PRO A 87 -7.64 7.87 -16.87
CA PRO A 87 -9.01 8.37 -16.93
C PRO A 87 -9.94 7.51 -17.79
N GLU A 88 -9.42 6.85 -18.82
CA GLU A 88 -10.18 5.89 -19.65
C GLU A 88 -10.71 4.74 -18.77
N LEU A 89 -9.89 4.21 -17.87
CA LEU A 89 -10.29 3.14 -16.96
C LEU A 89 -11.36 3.64 -15.99
N GLY A 90 -11.25 4.89 -15.51
CA GLY A 90 -12.26 5.52 -14.67
C GLY A 90 -13.61 5.68 -15.38
N ARG A 91 -13.62 6.13 -16.63
CA ARG A 91 -14.83 6.22 -17.45
C ARG A 91 -15.45 4.84 -17.69
N LEU A 92 -14.64 3.84 -18.04
CA LEU A 92 -15.12 2.47 -18.20
C LEU A 92 -15.73 1.92 -16.91
N ALA A 93 -15.08 2.11 -15.77
CA ALA A 93 -15.59 1.66 -14.47
C ALA A 93 -16.94 2.33 -14.13
N ALA A 94 -17.08 3.63 -14.40
CA ALA A 94 -18.32 4.36 -14.20
C ALA A 94 -19.45 3.84 -15.10
N VAL A 95 -19.16 3.64 -16.39
CA VAL A 95 -20.12 3.09 -17.36
C VAL A 95 -20.54 1.67 -16.99
N MET A 96 -19.59 0.78 -16.66
CA MET A 96 -19.88 -0.60 -16.27
C MET A 96 -20.68 -0.71 -14.96
N SER A 97 -20.59 0.30 -14.10
CA SER A 97 -21.34 0.37 -12.85
C SER A 97 -22.73 1.00 -13.01
N SER A 98 -22.98 1.66 -14.15
CA SER A 98 -24.26 2.29 -14.46
C SER A 98 -25.21 1.30 -15.13
N ASN A 99 -26.50 1.41 -14.84
CA ASN A 99 -27.55 0.70 -15.57
C ASN A 99 -28.24 1.59 -16.62
N GLU A 100 -27.79 2.84 -16.76
CA GLU A 100 -28.38 3.78 -17.71
C GLU A 100 -28.05 3.40 -19.15
N PRO A 101 -29.02 3.54 -20.08
CA PRO A 101 -28.76 3.30 -21.49
C PRO A 101 -27.80 4.35 -22.03
N LEU A 102 -26.70 3.89 -22.65
CA LEU A 102 -25.73 4.77 -23.29
C LEU A 102 -26.27 5.30 -24.62
N SER A 103 -26.05 6.60 -24.86
CA SER A 103 -26.20 7.23 -26.16
C SER A 103 -25.18 6.69 -27.17
N PHE A 104 -25.34 7.04 -28.45
CA PHE A 104 -24.41 6.62 -29.50
C PHE A 104 -22.99 7.16 -29.25
N ASP A 105 -22.85 8.43 -28.90
CA ASP A 105 -21.54 9.08 -28.66
C ASP A 105 -20.83 8.52 -27.43
N GLU A 106 -21.59 8.18 -26.38
CA GLU A 106 -21.06 7.49 -25.20
C GLU A 106 -20.58 6.09 -25.54
N LYS A 107 -21.34 5.33 -26.35
CA LYS A 107 -20.90 4.01 -26.83
C LYS A 107 -19.61 4.11 -27.65
N ALA A 108 -19.51 5.09 -28.55
CA ALA A 108 -18.29 5.32 -29.33
C ALA A 108 -17.09 5.66 -28.43
N SER A 109 -17.31 6.50 -27.41
CA SER A 109 -16.29 6.85 -26.41
C SER A 109 -15.83 5.63 -25.60
N VAL A 110 -16.76 4.78 -25.16
CA VAL A 110 -16.46 3.53 -24.45
C VAL A 110 -15.65 2.56 -25.31
N VAL A 111 -16.01 2.39 -26.58
CA VAL A 111 -15.24 1.54 -27.51
C VAL A 111 -13.82 2.09 -27.68
N LYS A 112 -13.66 3.41 -27.79
CA LYS A 112 -12.35 4.05 -27.87
C LYS A 112 -11.52 3.85 -26.60
N ASP A 113 -12.15 3.96 -25.43
CA ASP A 113 -11.50 3.73 -24.14
C ASP A 113 -11.06 2.26 -23.99
N LEU A 114 -11.92 1.31 -24.37
CA LEU A 114 -11.58 -0.13 -24.42
C LEU A 114 -10.41 -0.41 -25.37
N PHE A 115 -10.46 0.15 -26.58
CA PHE A 115 -9.39 0.01 -27.55
C PHE A 115 -8.06 0.54 -27.02
N THR A 116 -8.09 1.70 -26.36
CA THR A 116 -6.91 2.29 -25.71
C THR A 116 -6.36 1.36 -24.63
N GLN A 117 -7.22 0.75 -23.80
CA GLN A 117 -6.78 -0.21 -22.78
C GLN A 117 -6.19 -1.48 -23.41
N CYS A 118 -6.74 -1.99 -24.51
CA CYS A 118 -6.22 -3.19 -25.17
C CYS A 118 -4.85 -2.98 -25.82
N LEU A 119 -4.56 -1.76 -26.31
CA LEU A 119 -3.29 -1.45 -26.98
C LEU A 119 -2.23 -0.85 -26.07
N ARG A 120 -2.61 -0.41 -24.86
CA ARG A 120 -1.68 0.22 -23.94
C ARG A 120 -0.61 -0.79 -23.53
N ASP A 121 0.65 -0.38 -23.66
CA ASP A 121 1.73 -1.07 -22.98
C ASP A 121 1.62 -0.76 -21.50
N PHE A 122 1.45 -1.81 -20.71
CA PHE A 122 1.29 -1.68 -19.28
C PHE A 122 2.58 -2.00 -18.52
N ASP A 123 3.68 -2.35 -19.18
CA ASP A 123 4.96 -2.61 -18.50
C ASP A 123 5.49 -1.35 -17.82
N VAL A 124 5.22 -0.19 -18.42
CA VAL A 124 5.48 1.13 -17.84
C VAL A 124 4.21 1.98 -17.91
N VAL A 125 3.67 2.35 -16.75
CA VAL A 125 2.58 3.32 -16.69
C VAL A 125 3.17 4.69 -16.37
N TYR A 126 2.92 5.68 -17.21
CA TYR A 126 3.33 7.07 -16.96
C TYR A 126 2.25 7.82 -16.18
N ARG A 127 2.67 8.68 -15.25
CA ARG A 127 1.76 9.62 -14.59
C ARG A 127 1.36 10.73 -15.56
N PRO A 128 0.20 11.39 -15.34
CA PRO A 128 -0.21 12.50 -16.18
C PRO A 128 0.90 13.55 -16.27
N GLY A 129 1.26 13.95 -17.49
CA GLY A 129 2.32 14.92 -17.74
C GLY A 129 3.75 14.38 -17.63
N GLU A 130 3.95 13.08 -17.39
CA GLU A 130 5.29 12.46 -17.34
C GLU A 130 5.63 11.59 -18.55
N GLU A 131 4.68 11.39 -19.46
CA GLU A 131 4.90 10.59 -20.66
C GLU A 131 6.01 11.21 -21.53
N PRO A 132 7.02 10.43 -21.95
CA PRO A 132 8.12 10.95 -22.75
C PRO A 132 7.67 11.43 -24.13
N VAL A 133 7.89 12.71 -24.43
CA VAL A 133 7.69 13.27 -25.77
C VAL A 133 9.01 13.14 -26.52
N GLU A 134 9.00 12.43 -27.66
CA GLU A 134 10.21 12.16 -28.46
C GLU A 134 11.35 11.52 -27.64
N LYS A 135 11.01 10.62 -26.70
CA LYS A 135 11.95 9.99 -25.74
C LYS A 135 12.66 10.99 -24.81
N ARG A 136 12.10 12.19 -24.62
CA ARG A 136 12.58 13.21 -23.68
C ARG A 136 11.53 13.43 -22.59
N CYS A 137 11.99 13.81 -21.41
CA CYS A 137 11.08 14.26 -20.36
C CYS A 137 10.34 15.52 -20.84
N PRO A 138 9.01 15.59 -20.73
CA PRO A 138 8.21 16.74 -21.16
C PRO A 138 8.44 17.99 -20.30
N VAL A 139 9.00 17.84 -19.10
CA VAL A 139 9.27 18.95 -18.19
C VAL A 139 10.55 19.67 -18.62
N ALA A 140 10.39 20.91 -19.12
CA ALA A 140 11.48 21.74 -19.65
C ALA A 140 12.67 21.94 -18.68
N SER A 141 12.43 21.83 -17.37
CA SER A 141 13.43 21.99 -16.31
C SER A 141 13.65 20.71 -15.49
N CYS A 142 13.41 19.53 -16.09
CA CYS A 142 13.67 18.24 -15.45
C CYS A 142 15.15 18.17 -14.98
N PRO A 143 15.42 17.99 -13.67
CA PRO A 143 16.77 18.06 -13.10
C PRO A 143 17.76 17.04 -13.67
N TRP A 144 17.26 15.98 -14.30
CA TRP A 144 18.06 14.88 -14.82
C TRP A 144 18.94 15.24 -16.03
N LYS A 145 18.90 16.49 -16.53
CA LYS A 145 19.66 16.90 -17.74
C LYS A 145 20.52 18.16 -17.63
N SER A 146 20.75 18.78 -16.47
CA SER A 146 21.76 19.86 -16.40
C SER A 146 23.02 19.44 -15.62
N PRO A 147 24.15 19.19 -16.31
CA PRO A 147 25.47 19.09 -15.68
C PRO A 147 25.97 20.41 -15.10
N TYR A 148 25.28 21.53 -15.36
CA TYR A 148 25.59 22.86 -14.83
C TYR A 148 24.42 23.33 -13.96
N GLY A 149 24.52 23.01 -12.68
CA GLY A 149 23.51 23.31 -11.67
C GLY A 149 23.23 24.82 -11.55
N ALA A 150 21.96 25.17 -11.67
CA ALA A 150 21.26 26.31 -11.06
C ALA A 150 19.91 26.50 -11.79
N GLY A 151 19.07 25.47 -11.83
CA GLY A 151 17.71 25.54 -12.37
C GLY A 151 16.70 25.44 -11.23
N ALA A 152 15.62 26.23 -11.27
CA ALA A 152 14.55 26.24 -10.27
C ALA A 152 14.19 24.82 -9.80
N SER A 153 14.10 24.62 -8.48
CA SER A 153 13.68 23.35 -7.89
C SER A 153 12.21 23.15 -8.17
N ILE A 154 11.86 22.47 -9.27
CA ILE A 154 10.48 22.11 -9.54
C ILE A 154 10.02 21.10 -8.47
N LEU A 155 8.87 21.37 -7.86
CA LEU A 155 8.19 20.47 -6.94
C LEU A 155 7.03 19.79 -7.66
N TYR A 156 6.77 18.53 -7.30
CA TYR A 156 5.71 17.73 -7.90
C TYR A 156 4.66 17.39 -6.85
N CYS A 157 3.41 17.71 -7.13
CA CYS A 157 2.28 17.33 -6.28
C CYS A 157 1.74 15.96 -6.70
N TRP A 158 1.76 15.00 -5.79
CA TRP A 158 1.28 13.63 -6.04
C TRP A 158 -0.24 13.49 -6.01
N GLU A 159 -0.97 14.47 -5.48
CA GLU A 159 -2.43 14.41 -5.38
C GLU A 159 -3.16 14.82 -6.66
N CYS A 160 -2.56 15.73 -7.43
CA CYS A 160 -3.10 16.24 -8.69
C CYS A 160 -2.16 16.12 -9.88
N TYR A 161 -0.96 15.56 -9.69
CA TYR A 161 0.04 15.30 -10.74
C TYR A 161 0.50 16.57 -11.49
N THR A 162 0.60 17.69 -10.78
CA THR A 162 1.06 18.98 -11.33
C THR A 162 2.45 19.36 -10.81
N PHE A 163 3.20 20.06 -11.66
CA PHE A 163 4.50 20.63 -11.34
C PHE A 163 4.35 22.08 -10.91
N HIS A 164 5.08 22.47 -9.86
CA HIS A 164 5.08 23.81 -9.28
C HIS A 164 6.51 24.32 -9.16
N ASP A 165 6.71 25.64 -9.21
CA ASP A 165 8.01 26.24 -8.91
C ASP A 165 8.25 26.19 -7.39
N GLY A 166 9.27 25.46 -6.95
CA GLY A 166 9.62 25.32 -5.53
C GLY A 166 10.20 26.56 -4.88
N LYS A 167 10.41 27.64 -5.63
CA LYS A 167 10.73 28.97 -5.06
C LYS A 167 9.48 29.77 -4.70
N SER A 168 8.31 29.40 -5.22
CA SER A 168 7.07 30.12 -5.02
C SER A 168 6.36 29.67 -3.74
N ALA A 169 5.67 30.61 -3.08
CA ALA A 169 4.73 30.28 -2.00
C ALA A 169 3.48 29.54 -2.51
N GLU A 170 3.28 29.47 -3.83
CA GLU A 170 2.13 28.83 -4.46
C GLU A 170 2.08 27.34 -4.16
N PHE A 171 3.23 26.66 -4.04
CA PHE A 171 3.23 25.22 -3.71
C PHE A 171 2.73 24.96 -2.29
N GLU A 172 3.03 25.86 -1.34
CA GLU A 172 2.56 25.77 0.04
C GLU A 172 1.04 25.93 0.10
N GLU A 173 0.50 26.99 -0.52
CA GLU A 173 -0.95 27.22 -0.63
C GLU A 173 -1.65 26.06 -1.36
N HIS A 174 -1.03 25.55 -2.42
CA HIS A 174 -1.53 24.40 -3.16
C HIS A 174 -1.63 23.15 -2.29
N CYS A 175 -0.59 22.83 -1.50
CA CYS A 175 -0.64 21.70 -0.57
C CYS A 175 -1.70 21.93 0.52
N ALA A 176 -1.83 23.16 1.04
CA ALA A 176 -2.85 23.48 2.02
C ALA A 176 -4.28 23.20 1.50
N GLY A 177 -4.52 23.43 0.20
CA GLY A 177 -5.80 23.10 -0.45
C GLY A 177 -6.14 21.61 -0.48
N HIS A 178 -5.13 20.72 -0.44
CA HIS A 178 -5.35 19.26 -0.45
C HIS A 178 -5.56 18.69 0.95
N LEU A 179 -4.99 19.28 2.01
CA LEU A 179 -5.05 18.75 3.38
C LEU A 179 -6.48 18.38 3.85
N PRO A 180 -7.53 19.18 3.61
CA PRO A 180 -8.90 18.81 3.99
C PRO A 180 -9.47 17.58 3.28
N LEU A 181 -8.90 17.21 2.13
CA LEU A 181 -9.29 16.04 1.34
C LEU A 181 -8.47 14.79 1.69
N MET A 182 -7.45 14.94 2.54
CA MET A 182 -6.60 13.83 2.97
C MET A 182 -7.38 12.90 3.90
N THR A 183 -7.14 11.61 3.73
CA THR A 183 -7.79 10.53 4.48
C THR A 183 -6.78 9.46 4.85
N SER A 184 -7.18 8.52 5.72
CA SER A 184 -6.33 7.40 6.13
C SER A 184 -5.86 6.48 4.99
N GLN A 185 -6.44 6.61 3.79
CA GLN A 185 -6.02 5.87 2.60
C GLN A 185 -4.70 6.37 2.01
N HIS A 186 -4.18 7.52 2.44
CA HIS A 186 -2.98 8.16 1.88
C HIS A 186 -1.68 7.69 2.56
N TYR A 187 -1.76 6.88 3.61
CA TYR A 187 -0.59 6.63 4.44
C TYR A 187 0.45 5.69 3.84
N GLU A 188 0.12 4.88 2.83
CA GLU A 188 1.06 3.93 2.24
C GLU A 188 1.32 4.23 0.76
N VAL A 189 2.52 3.89 0.29
CA VAL A 189 2.90 4.02 -1.11
C VAL A 189 2.15 2.97 -1.93
N MET A 190 1.46 3.40 -2.99
CA MET A 190 0.77 2.49 -3.91
C MET A 190 1.62 2.31 -5.16
N VAL A 191 1.96 1.06 -5.46
CA VAL A 191 2.71 0.69 -6.65
C VAL A 191 1.83 -0.21 -7.51
N TYR A 192 1.58 0.22 -8.74
CA TYR A 192 0.97 -0.61 -9.75
C TYR A 192 2.05 -1.05 -10.73
N ARG A 193 2.28 -2.37 -10.79
CA ARG A 193 3.37 -2.98 -11.56
C ARG A 193 4.74 -2.44 -11.14
N HIS A 194 5.34 -1.57 -11.95
CA HIS A 194 6.64 -0.97 -11.69
C HIS A 194 6.58 0.55 -11.49
N THR A 195 5.38 1.13 -11.42
CA THR A 195 5.18 2.57 -11.23
C THR A 195 4.51 2.85 -9.89
N THR A 196 5.06 3.80 -9.13
CA THR A 196 4.37 4.39 -7.98
C THR A 196 3.21 5.26 -8.48
N ILE A 197 1.98 4.82 -8.24
CA ILE A 197 0.75 5.49 -8.69
C ILE A 197 0.25 6.51 -7.67
N ARG A 198 0.67 6.36 -6.40
CA ARG A 198 0.38 7.28 -5.30
C ARG A 198 1.53 7.27 -4.32
N ALA A 199 1.94 8.44 -3.87
CA ALA A 199 2.90 8.55 -2.78
C ALA A 199 2.26 8.12 -1.45
N GLY A 200 3.12 7.66 -0.55
CA GLY A 200 2.76 7.47 0.84
C GLY A 200 3.09 8.73 1.64
N TYR A 201 2.33 8.96 2.70
CA TYR A 201 2.46 10.14 3.54
C TYR A 201 2.57 9.74 5.00
N CYS A 202 3.43 10.45 5.74
CA CYS A 202 3.61 10.21 7.17
C CYS A 202 2.43 10.74 7.96
N ILE A 203 1.75 9.85 8.70
CA ILE A 203 0.60 10.18 9.56
C ILE A 203 0.96 11.25 10.61
N GLU A 204 2.17 11.21 11.16
CA GLU A 204 2.64 12.15 12.17
C GLU A 204 2.88 13.54 11.59
N CYS A 205 3.49 13.63 10.41
CA CYS A 205 3.71 14.92 9.76
C CYS A 205 2.42 15.51 9.19
N MET A 206 1.56 14.68 8.60
CA MET A 206 0.34 15.15 7.93
C MET A 206 -0.57 15.92 8.87
N TRP A 207 -0.65 15.49 10.13
CA TRP A 207 -1.56 16.05 11.13
C TRP A 207 -0.87 16.96 12.16
N ASP A 208 0.42 17.26 11.98
CA ASP A 208 1.12 18.26 12.79
C ASP A 208 0.88 19.67 12.24
N ASP A 209 -0.06 20.40 12.84
CA ASP A 209 -0.39 21.78 12.48
C ASP A 209 0.75 22.78 12.72
N ARG A 210 1.84 22.38 13.38
CA ARG A 210 3.04 23.21 13.57
C ARG A 210 3.93 23.21 12.32
N LEU A 211 3.72 22.27 11.40
CA LEU A 211 4.50 22.16 10.17
C LEU A 211 3.79 22.90 9.02
N PRO A 212 4.56 23.50 8.08
CA PRO A 212 4.02 23.98 6.81
C PRO A 212 3.31 22.86 6.05
N ALA A 213 2.26 23.19 5.30
CA ALA A 213 1.47 22.26 4.48
C ALA A 213 2.33 21.42 3.52
N ALA A 214 3.34 22.00 2.87
CA ALA A 214 4.26 21.25 2.03
C ALA A 214 5.10 20.22 2.82
N CYS A 215 5.43 20.53 4.08
CA CYS A 215 6.10 19.58 4.98
C CYS A 215 5.16 18.50 5.49
N ARG A 216 3.91 18.86 5.83
CA ARG A 216 2.86 17.93 6.23
C ARG A 216 2.53 16.94 5.11
N MET A 217 2.49 17.44 3.87
CA MET A 217 2.28 16.68 2.65
C MET A 217 3.57 16.21 2.00
N ARG A 218 4.64 15.98 2.79
CA ARG A 218 5.85 15.38 2.24
C ARG A 218 5.54 14.00 1.69
N ALA A 219 5.61 13.91 0.37
CA ALA A 219 5.37 12.68 -0.38
C ALA A 219 6.60 11.77 -0.34
N PHE A 220 6.38 10.48 -0.12
CA PHE A 220 7.37 9.42 -0.25
C PHE A 220 7.00 8.52 -1.42
N ASP A 221 7.91 8.35 -2.37
CA ASP A 221 7.70 7.52 -3.56
C ASP A 221 8.04 6.04 -3.33
N ARG A 222 8.62 5.73 -2.16
CA ARG A 222 9.13 4.41 -1.76
C ARG A 222 8.80 4.10 -0.31
N SER A 223 8.15 2.95 -0.08
CA SER A 223 7.79 2.49 1.28
C SER A 223 8.97 2.39 2.25
N PRO A 224 10.19 1.98 1.84
CA PRO A 224 11.35 1.96 2.74
C PRO A 224 11.71 3.33 3.33
N GLU A 225 11.60 4.41 2.53
CA GLU A 225 11.96 5.78 2.94
C GLU A 225 10.89 6.35 3.87
N LEU A 226 9.61 6.13 3.54
CA LEU A 226 8.50 6.46 4.41
C LEU A 226 8.62 5.77 5.77
N ARG A 227 8.94 4.47 5.77
CA ARG A 227 9.15 3.70 7.00
C ARG A 227 10.32 4.24 7.82
N GLU A 228 11.44 4.55 7.18
CA GLU A 228 12.61 5.10 7.89
C GLU A 228 12.26 6.43 8.56
N HIS A 229 11.54 7.30 7.86
CA HIS A 229 11.05 8.55 8.42
C HIS A 229 10.05 8.35 9.56
N LEU A 230 9.09 7.44 9.41
CA LEU A 230 8.12 7.12 10.46
C LEU A 230 8.79 6.54 11.71
N GLU A 231 9.86 5.76 11.55
CA GLU A 231 10.64 5.21 12.67
C GLU A 231 11.26 6.33 13.52
N GLU A 232 11.64 7.47 12.94
CA GLU A 232 12.15 8.62 13.71
C GLU A 232 11.09 9.21 14.64
N HIS A 233 9.82 9.19 14.23
CA HIS A 233 8.70 9.64 15.07
C HIS A 233 8.40 8.62 16.16
N VAL A 234 8.37 7.33 15.82
CA VAL A 234 8.15 6.25 16.79
C VAL A 234 9.26 6.22 17.85
N ASP A 235 10.53 6.38 17.45
CA ASP A 235 11.69 6.40 18.36
C ASP A 235 11.63 7.62 19.33
N ARG A 236 10.97 8.72 18.95
CA ARG A 236 10.81 9.93 19.79
C ARG A 236 9.57 9.92 20.67
N LYS A 237 8.58 9.06 20.38
CA LYS A 237 7.33 9.00 21.15
C LYS A 237 7.55 8.33 22.51
N SER A 238 7.11 9.01 23.57
CA SER A 238 6.95 8.40 24.89
C SER A 238 5.59 7.73 24.99
N CYS A 239 5.54 6.48 25.48
CA CYS A 239 4.29 5.80 25.76
C CYS A 239 3.77 6.16 27.17
N PRO A 240 2.44 6.30 27.38
CA PRO A 240 1.38 6.10 26.40
C PRO A 240 1.30 7.24 25.37
N SER A 241 0.94 6.91 24.13
CA SER A 241 0.87 7.89 23.03
C SER A 241 -0.43 7.76 22.24
N GLU A 242 -1.03 8.90 21.92
CA GLU A 242 -2.22 8.98 21.07
C GLU A 242 -1.84 8.81 19.59
N CYS A 243 -2.78 8.28 18.80
CA CYS A 243 -2.66 8.27 17.36
C CYS A 243 -2.72 9.71 16.81
N ALA A 244 -1.88 10.03 15.82
CA ALA A 244 -1.87 11.36 15.22
C ALA A 244 -3.04 11.60 14.25
N ASP A 245 -3.75 10.56 13.81
CA ASP A 245 -4.93 10.72 12.96
C ASP A 245 -6.09 11.32 13.77
N PRO A 246 -6.61 12.51 13.42
CA PRO A 246 -7.71 13.16 14.15
C PRO A 246 -9.00 12.34 14.15
N SER A 247 -9.15 11.42 13.19
CA SER A 247 -10.30 10.51 13.11
C SER A 247 -10.11 9.26 13.98
N CYS A 248 -8.97 9.11 14.66
CA CYS A 248 -8.61 7.95 15.44
C CYS A 248 -8.39 8.29 16.92
N ASN A 249 -9.22 7.70 17.80
CA ASN A 249 -9.12 7.90 19.25
C ASN A 249 -8.28 6.82 19.96
N HIS A 250 -7.35 6.16 19.25
CA HIS A 250 -6.55 5.10 19.86
C HIS A 250 -5.40 5.67 20.69
N ILE A 251 -5.27 5.15 21.92
CA ILE A 251 -4.17 5.45 22.83
C ILE A 251 -3.36 4.18 23.01
N ALA A 252 -2.12 4.18 22.52
CA ALA A 252 -1.23 3.06 22.63
C ALA A 252 -0.54 3.06 23.99
N THR A 253 -0.55 1.91 24.67
CA THR A 253 0.09 1.75 25.99
C THR A 253 1.59 1.44 25.89
N GLU A 254 2.02 0.87 24.77
CA GLU A 254 3.41 0.51 24.47
C GLU A 254 3.72 0.73 22.98
N GLU A 255 5.00 0.89 22.63
CA GLU A 255 5.46 1.13 21.25
C GLU A 255 4.96 0.02 20.29
N GLN A 256 4.97 -1.23 20.75
CA GLN A 256 4.56 -2.36 19.92
C GLN A 256 3.05 -2.34 19.63
N ASP A 257 2.25 -1.79 20.54
CA ASP A 257 0.81 -1.61 20.37
C ASP A 257 0.52 -0.55 19.33
N TYR A 258 1.22 0.58 19.44
CA TYR A 258 1.16 1.65 18.46
C TYR A 258 1.51 1.15 17.04
N ARG A 259 2.58 0.35 16.91
CA ARG A 259 2.99 -0.26 15.63
C ARG A 259 1.94 -1.21 15.05
N ARG A 260 1.25 -1.99 15.88
CA ARG A 260 0.16 -2.87 15.43
C ARG A 260 -1.03 -2.04 14.96
N HIS A 261 -1.38 -1.02 15.74
CA HIS A 261 -2.44 -0.09 15.41
C HIS A 261 -2.24 0.59 14.05
N LEU A 262 -1.04 1.13 13.78
CA LEU A 262 -0.71 1.74 12.48
C LEU A 262 -0.92 0.78 11.30
N ARG A 263 -0.64 -0.51 11.47
CA ARG A 263 -0.89 -1.50 10.41
C ARG A 263 -2.37 -1.84 10.28
N ASP A 264 -3.01 -2.15 11.39
CA ASP A 264 -4.34 -2.77 11.38
C ASP A 264 -5.45 -1.74 11.10
N VAL A 265 -5.25 -0.49 11.51
CA VAL A 265 -6.21 0.61 11.32
C VAL A 265 -5.81 1.54 10.18
N HIS A 266 -4.53 1.83 10.04
CA HIS A 266 -4.02 2.82 9.07
C HIS A 266 -3.34 2.17 7.85
N HIS A 267 -3.42 0.84 7.71
CA HIS A 267 -3.00 0.08 6.53
C HIS A 267 -1.52 0.24 6.13
N TYR A 268 -0.67 0.67 7.06
CA TYR A 268 0.78 0.68 6.84
C TYR A 268 1.31 -0.73 6.57
N HIS A 269 2.28 -0.84 5.66
CA HIS A 269 2.84 -2.12 5.26
C HIS A 269 3.45 -2.88 6.46
N LYS A 270 3.27 -4.21 6.48
CA LYS A 270 3.68 -5.11 7.58
C LYS A 270 5.13 -4.96 8.07
N THR A 271 6.01 -4.43 7.23
CA THR A 271 7.42 -4.17 7.58
C THR A 271 7.62 -3.01 8.55
N ILE A 272 6.58 -2.20 8.80
CA ILE A 272 6.58 -1.13 9.82
C ILE A 272 6.39 -1.71 11.22
N CYS A 273 5.71 -2.85 11.35
CA CYS A 273 5.47 -3.51 12.63
C CYS A 273 6.71 -4.17 13.25
N VAL A 274 7.79 -4.34 12.47
CA VAL A 274 9.01 -5.00 12.94
C VAL A 274 10.09 -3.95 13.07
N ARG A 275 10.51 -3.70 14.32
CA ARG A 275 11.66 -2.82 14.58
C ARG A 275 12.82 -3.29 13.72
N SER A 276 13.33 -2.39 12.88
CA SER A 276 14.52 -2.73 12.10
C SER A 276 15.63 -3.03 13.10
N LYS A 277 16.29 -4.19 12.97
CA LYS A 277 17.53 -4.44 13.70
C LYS A 277 18.57 -3.50 13.10
N LYS A 278 18.56 -2.22 13.51
CA LYS A 278 19.65 -1.29 13.24
C LYS A 278 20.89 -2.00 13.80
N ALA A 279 21.75 -2.49 12.90
CA ALA A 279 23.05 -3.01 13.28
C ALA A 279 23.71 -1.88 14.06
N CYS A 280 23.84 -2.06 15.37
CA CYS A 280 24.40 -1.07 16.26
C CYS A 280 25.83 -0.82 15.78
N LYS A 281 26.04 0.20 14.94
CA LYS A 281 27.36 0.75 14.67
C LYS A 281 27.81 1.26 16.03
N LYS A 282 28.56 0.42 16.75
CA LYS A 282 29.31 0.79 17.94
C LYS A 282 30.16 2.00 17.57
N ARG A 283 29.63 3.19 17.83
CA ARG A 283 30.41 4.40 17.95
C ARG A 283 31.06 4.30 19.33
N LEU A 284 32.10 3.47 19.42
CA LEU A 284 33.00 3.48 20.57
C LEU A 284 33.78 4.78 20.49
N SER A 285 33.28 5.78 21.20
CA SER A 285 34.10 6.87 21.72
C SER A 285 35.18 6.25 22.60
N SER A 286 36.44 6.42 22.22
CA SER A 286 37.58 6.25 23.11
C SER A 286 38.66 7.18 22.58
N MET A 287 38.71 8.38 23.15
CA MET A 287 39.97 9.10 23.28
C MET A 287 40.87 8.32 24.24
N GLN A 288 42.16 8.40 23.92
CA GLN A 288 43.29 7.71 24.51
C GLN A 288 43.37 7.86 26.04
N ASP A 289 43.80 6.81 26.73
CA ASP A 289 45.14 6.83 27.33
C ASP A 289 45.62 5.47 27.87
N LYS A 290 46.94 5.27 27.67
CA LYS A 290 47.91 4.44 28.40
C LYS A 290 48.05 2.94 28.10
N GLU A 291 49.06 2.71 27.27
CA GLU A 291 50.06 1.65 27.21
C GLU A 291 50.39 0.90 28.52
N SER A 292 50.36 -0.43 28.48
CA SER A 292 51.46 -1.31 28.94
C SER A 292 51.21 -2.79 28.60
N THR A 293 52.32 -3.51 28.51
CA THR A 293 52.69 -4.77 27.83
C THR A 293 52.20 -6.12 28.37
N SER A 294 52.29 -7.12 27.48
CA SER A 294 52.36 -8.61 27.64
C SER A 294 51.08 -9.30 28.17
N ASP A 295 50.64 -10.48 27.71
CA ASP A 295 51.38 -11.69 27.35
C ASP A 295 50.53 -12.62 26.45
N ARG A 296 51.19 -13.64 25.91
CA ARG A 296 50.83 -14.61 24.86
C ARG A 296 49.66 -15.58 25.15
N ASP A 297 49.16 -16.09 24.02
CA ASP A 297 48.68 -17.47 23.73
C ASP A 297 47.18 -17.84 23.69
N HIS A 298 46.76 -18.05 22.42
CA HIS A 298 45.93 -19.13 21.84
C HIS A 298 44.53 -19.48 22.38
N CYS A 299 43.52 -19.43 21.48
CA CYS A 299 42.73 -20.63 21.12
C CYS A 299 41.91 -20.46 19.82
N MET A 300 41.94 -21.51 19.00
CA MET A 300 41.32 -21.69 17.69
C MET A 300 39.79 -21.54 17.69
N GLN A 301 39.24 -20.78 16.74
CA GLN A 301 37.82 -20.89 16.34
C GLN A 301 37.71 -21.45 14.92
N ARG A 302 37.16 -22.66 14.88
CA ARG A 302 37.02 -23.57 13.76
C ARG A 302 36.19 -22.97 12.62
N LYS A 303 36.77 -22.88 11.42
CA LYS A 303 36.02 -22.67 10.17
C LYS A 303 35.14 -23.90 9.90
N ARG A 304 33.81 -23.73 9.93
CA ARG A 304 32.86 -24.74 9.43
C ARG A 304 32.67 -24.60 7.91
N PRO A 305 32.42 -25.70 7.18
CA PRO A 305 32.47 -25.73 5.72
C PRO A 305 31.20 -25.14 5.06
N ARG A 306 31.41 -24.44 3.93
CA ARG A 306 30.37 -24.01 2.99
C ARG A 306 29.58 -25.23 2.47
N LYS A 307 28.27 -25.25 2.70
CA LYS A 307 27.35 -26.17 1.99
C LYS A 307 27.28 -25.75 0.52
N GLN A 308 27.68 -26.67 -0.36
CA GLN A 308 27.51 -26.56 -1.80
C GLN A 308 26.02 -26.53 -2.15
N GLY A 309 25.63 -25.59 -3.02
CA GLY A 309 24.28 -25.46 -3.53
C GLY A 309 23.93 -26.63 -4.44
N LYS A 310 22.80 -27.30 -4.15
CA LYS A 310 22.13 -28.20 -5.09
C LYS A 310 21.54 -27.35 -6.22
N LYS A 311 21.96 -27.63 -7.45
CA LYS A 311 21.33 -27.12 -8.68
C LYS A 311 19.89 -27.66 -8.76
N PRO A 312 18.88 -26.85 -9.14
CA PRO A 312 17.57 -27.36 -9.49
C PRO A 312 17.65 -28.06 -10.86
N SER A 313 17.19 -29.30 -10.91
CA SER A 313 16.93 -30.06 -12.12
C SER A 313 15.70 -29.51 -12.85
N VAL A 314 15.83 -29.34 -14.17
CA VAL A 314 14.78 -28.99 -15.12
C VAL A 314 13.71 -30.09 -15.18
N PRO A 315 12.41 -29.78 -15.11
CA PRO A 315 11.35 -30.67 -15.57
C PRO A 315 11.09 -30.47 -17.06
N SER A 316 11.03 -31.59 -17.78
CA SER A 316 10.73 -31.71 -19.19
C SER A 316 9.32 -31.26 -19.56
N SER A 317 9.25 -30.53 -20.68
CA SER A 317 8.13 -30.33 -21.60
C SER A 317 6.93 -31.27 -21.48
N THR A 318 5.72 -30.70 -21.36
CA THR A 318 4.52 -31.27 -21.98
C THR A 318 3.49 -30.16 -22.30
N SER A 319 3.03 -30.17 -23.55
CA SER A 319 1.75 -29.63 -24.05
C SER A 319 1.53 -28.11 -24.05
N THR A 320 2.09 -27.42 -25.06
CA THR A 320 1.64 -26.11 -25.53
C THR A 320 0.21 -26.26 -26.10
N LYS A 321 -0.81 -25.81 -25.36
CA LYS A 321 -2.12 -25.51 -25.97
C LYS A 321 -2.04 -24.09 -26.50
N GLU A 322 -1.78 -23.97 -27.79
CA GLU A 322 -1.91 -22.74 -28.56
C GLU A 322 -3.33 -22.17 -28.37
N LEU A 323 -3.43 -20.99 -27.77
CA LEU A 323 -4.67 -20.22 -27.75
C LEU A 323 -4.91 -19.68 -29.15
N LYS A 324 -5.80 -20.33 -29.90
CA LYS A 324 -6.22 -19.90 -31.23
C LYS A 324 -7.15 -18.69 -31.08
N ILE A 325 -6.60 -17.48 -31.22
CA ILE A 325 -7.39 -16.25 -31.28
C ILE A 325 -8.13 -16.24 -32.61
N THR A 326 -9.45 -16.45 -32.58
CA THR A 326 -10.32 -16.25 -33.75
C THR A 326 -10.67 -14.78 -33.87
N PHE A 327 -10.15 -14.13 -34.91
CA PHE A 327 -10.63 -12.80 -35.32
C PHE A 327 -12.02 -12.93 -35.92
N TRP A 328 -12.96 -12.12 -35.43
CA TRP A 328 -14.29 -12.01 -35.99
C TRP A 328 -14.24 -11.09 -37.22
N GLU A 329 -14.42 -11.62 -38.41
CA GLU A 329 -14.61 -10.82 -39.62
C GLU A 329 -16.08 -10.36 -39.71
N PRO A 330 -16.37 -9.06 -39.85
CA PRO A 330 -17.72 -8.58 -40.08
C PRO A 330 -18.24 -9.12 -41.43
N HIS A 331 -19.46 -9.64 -41.44
CA HIS A 331 -20.14 -10.03 -42.68
C HIS A 331 -20.14 -8.87 -43.69
N ALA A 332 -19.55 -9.10 -44.86
CA ALA A 332 -19.55 -8.16 -45.97
C ALA A 332 -21.00 -7.82 -46.36
N MET A 333 -21.46 -6.63 -45.98
CA MET A 333 -22.71 -6.06 -46.48
C MET A 333 -22.52 -5.76 -47.97
N ARG A 334 -23.14 -6.57 -48.83
CA ARG A 334 -23.29 -6.23 -50.25
C ARG A 334 -24.15 -4.96 -50.34
N PRO A 335 -23.68 -3.86 -50.94
CA PRO A 335 -24.53 -2.70 -51.16
C PRO A 335 -25.63 -3.06 -52.14
N LYS A 336 -26.89 -2.95 -51.72
CA LYS A 336 -28.04 -2.93 -52.62
C LYS A 336 -27.94 -1.64 -53.43
N ALA A 337 -27.82 -1.77 -54.75
CA ALA A 337 -27.92 -0.65 -55.68
C ALA A 337 -29.27 0.05 -55.50
N ILE A 338 -29.24 1.33 -55.19
CA ILE A 338 -30.41 2.20 -55.21
C ILE A 338 -30.58 2.64 -56.67
N THR A 339 -31.61 2.12 -57.31
CA THR A 339 -32.06 2.55 -58.64
C THR A 339 -32.63 3.96 -58.51
N SER A 340 -32.06 4.92 -59.25
CA SER A 340 -32.53 6.28 -59.38
C SER A 340 -33.84 6.34 -60.17
N VAL A 341 -34.81 7.13 -59.68
CA VAL A 341 -36.04 7.51 -60.39
C VAL A 341 -35.79 8.84 -61.12
N PRO A 342 -36.21 9.03 -62.38
CA PRO A 342 -35.95 10.27 -63.13
C PRO A 342 -36.91 11.40 -62.74
N ALA A 343 -36.40 12.62 -62.84
CA ALA A 343 -37.13 13.87 -62.70
C ALA A 343 -38.19 14.03 -63.80
N GLN A 344 -39.39 14.52 -63.44
CA GLN A 344 -40.34 15.06 -64.40
C GLN A 344 -40.24 16.59 -64.43
N GLU A 345 -39.92 17.09 -65.62
CA GLU A 345 -40.07 18.48 -66.05
C GLU A 345 -41.54 18.89 -65.99
N LYS A 346 -41.80 20.05 -65.40
CA LYS A 346 -43.05 20.79 -65.58
C LYS A 346 -42.87 21.69 -66.79
N ASP A 347 -43.65 21.45 -67.83
CA ASP A 347 -43.89 22.43 -68.88
C ASP A 347 -45.38 22.80 -68.96
N LYS A 348 -45.57 24.02 -69.44
CA LYS A 348 -46.75 24.87 -69.43
C LYS A 348 -47.91 24.35 -70.29
N ASP A 349 -49.14 24.62 -69.85
CA ASP A 349 -50.12 25.45 -70.58
C ASP A 349 -51.17 26.01 -69.59
#